data_AF-A0A8T5RH02-F1
#
_entry.id   AF-A0A8T5RH02-F1
#
_cell.length_a   1.000
_cell.length_b   1.000
_cell.length_c   1.000
_cell.angle_alpha   90.00
_cell.angle_beta   90.00
_cell.angle_gamma   90.00
#
_symmetry.space_group_name_H-M   'P 1'
#
loop_
_entity.id
_entity.type
_entity.pdbx_description
1 polymer ?
#
loop_
_entity_poly.entity_id
_entity_poly.type
_entity_poly.pdbx_seq_one_letter_code
_entity_poly.pdbx_strand_id
1 'polypeptide(L)'
;MSDSKIDLKKKRIRSFFLSLQPYSEIKKELAEKVEIEGLTYIQMRLDVNKITPVFVQKIKEKVEKKILNAKIRKASEDDLEIVMNIHNRAWMTANEPFRPIDFISLKKIFEYPKTAILIANVYGTDGGFIILD
;
A
#
# COMPACT_ATOMS: atom_id res chain seq x y z
N MET A 1 -22.74 12.05 37.37
CA MET A 1 -22.70 10.94 36.37
C MET A 1 -23.92 11.02 35.45
N SER A 2 -23.94 11.95 34.50
CA SER A 2 -25.09 12.22 33.61
C SER A 2 -24.69 12.39 32.13
N ASP A 3 -23.47 12.04 31.76
CA ASP A 3 -22.92 12.37 30.42
C ASP A 3 -23.13 11.27 29.37
N SER A 4 -23.43 10.04 29.76
CA SER A 4 -23.56 8.91 28.83
C SER A 4 -24.82 8.93 27.96
N LYS A 5 -25.92 9.53 28.44
CA LYS A 5 -27.18 9.62 27.70
C LYS A 5 -27.14 10.64 26.56
N ILE A 6 -26.35 11.70 26.71
CA ILE A 6 -26.21 12.77 25.70
C ILE A 6 -25.44 12.21 24.49
N ASP A 7 -24.47 11.34 24.72
CA ASP A 7 -23.64 10.76 23.67
C ASP A 7 -24.39 9.75 22.79
N LEU A 8 -25.26 8.94 23.39
CA LEU A 8 -26.09 7.97 22.66
C LEU A 8 -27.08 8.66 21.70
N LYS A 9 -27.70 9.77 22.13
CA LYS A 9 -28.58 10.56 21.25
C LYS A 9 -27.81 11.20 20.11
N LYS A 10 -26.66 11.82 20.38
CA LYS A 10 -25.79 12.41 19.35
C LYS A 10 -25.30 11.36 18.34
N LYS A 11 -24.92 10.17 18.81
CA LYS A 11 -24.45 9.06 17.97
C LYS A 11 -25.56 8.54 17.05
N ARG A 12 -26.80 8.38 17.57
CA ARG A 12 -27.96 7.98 16.77
C ARG A 12 -28.35 9.00 15.69
N ILE A 13 -28.29 10.29 16.03
CA ILE A 13 -28.59 11.36 15.09
C ILE A 13 -27.55 11.37 13.97
N ARG A 14 -26.25 11.31 14.31
CA ARG A 14 -25.17 11.22 13.32
C ARG A 14 -25.29 9.98 12.43
N SER A 15 -25.58 8.80 12.99
CA SER A 15 -25.76 7.58 12.19
C SER A 15 -26.97 7.65 11.26
N PHE A 16 -28.05 8.32 11.68
CA PHE A 16 -29.23 8.53 10.85
C PHE A 16 -28.92 9.43 9.65
N PHE A 17 -28.24 10.56 9.85
CA PHE A 17 -27.84 11.44 8.75
C PHE A 17 -26.81 10.79 7.82
N LEU A 18 -25.86 10.02 8.35
CA LEU A 18 -24.92 9.22 7.54
C LEU A 18 -25.62 8.15 6.69
N SER A 19 -26.78 7.63 7.14
CA SER A 19 -27.56 6.66 6.36
C SER A 19 -28.40 7.29 5.24
N LEU A 20 -28.58 8.62 5.28
CA LEU A 20 -29.32 9.40 4.27
C LEU A 20 -28.41 10.02 3.22
N GLN A 21 -27.10 10.10 3.48
CA GLN A 21 -26.14 10.53 2.47
C GLN A 21 -25.94 9.41 1.45
N PRO A 22 -26.06 9.70 0.14
CA PRO A 22 -25.69 8.74 -0.88
C PRO A 22 -24.21 8.39 -0.70
N TYR A 23 -23.87 7.11 -0.84
CA TYR A 23 -22.52 6.56 -0.67
C TYR A 23 -21.43 7.33 -1.45
N SER A 24 -21.81 8.05 -2.51
CA SER A 24 -20.96 8.96 -3.29
C SER A 24 -20.52 10.23 -2.56
N GLU A 25 -21.35 10.80 -1.67
CA GLU A 25 -21.04 12.03 -0.94
C GLU A 25 -20.10 11.77 0.23
N ILE A 26 -20.27 10.65 0.94
CA ILE A 26 -19.36 10.21 2.03
C ILE A 26 -17.94 9.99 1.49
N LYS A 27 -17.81 9.42 0.28
CA LYS A 27 -16.50 9.26 -0.38
C LYS A 27 -15.86 10.60 -0.76
N LYS A 28 -16.65 11.59 -1.18
CA LYS A 28 -16.15 12.93 -1.52
C LYS A 28 -15.62 13.66 -0.28
N GLU A 29 -16.37 13.69 0.82
CA GLU A 29 -15.89 14.30 2.07
C GLU A 29 -14.64 13.60 2.62
N LEU A 30 -14.55 12.27 2.49
CA LEU A 30 -13.35 11.52 2.90
C LEU A 30 -12.16 11.85 1.99
N ALA A 31 -12.37 11.95 0.67
CA ALA A 31 -11.34 12.33 -0.28
C ALA A 31 -10.82 13.75 -0.02
N GLU A 32 -11.71 14.72 0.20
CA GLU A 32 -11.35 16.11 0.53
C GLU A 32 -10.57 16.22 1.84
N LYS A 33 -10.95 15.46 2.87
CA LYS A 33 -10.16 15.40 4.12
C LYS A 33 -8.78 14.79 3.94
N VAL A 34 -8.65 13.72 3.16
CA VAL A 34 -7.33 13.11 2.89
C VAL A 34 -6.47 14.02 2.00
N GLU A 35 -7.08 14.82 1.13
CA GLU A 35 -6.39 15.82 0.32
C GLU A 35 -5.83 16.97 1.18
N ILE A 36 -6.59 17.43 2.19
CA ILE A 36 -6.22 18.54 3.08
C ILE A 36 -5.29 18.09 4.22
N GLU A 37 -5.59 16.98 4.90
CA GLU A 37 -4.86 16.50 6.08
C GLU A 37 -3.74 15.51 5.71
N GLY A 38 -3.75 14.97 4.49
CA GLY A 38 -2.83 13.93 4.04
C GLY A 38 -3.19 12.53 4.54
N LEU A 39 -2.50 11.51 4.03
CA LEU A 39 -2.60 10.15 4.56
C LEU A 39 -1.78 10.03 5.84
N THR A 40 -2.35 9.40 6.88
CA THR A 40 -1.59 9.05 8.07
C THR A 40 -0.59 7.95 7.72
N TYR A 41 0.70 8.30 7.66
CA TYR A 41 1.76 7.34 7.42
C TYR A 41 1.98 6.48 8.67
N ILE A 42 1.59 5.21 8.60
CA ILE A 42 1.87 4.23 9.66
C ILE A 42 3.12 3.45 9.25
N GLN A 43 4.26 3.80 9.87
CA GLN A 43 5.49 3.04 9.66
C GLN A 43 5.38 1.67 10.35
N MET A 44 5.31 0.60 9.56
CA MET A 44 5.41 -0.75 10.08
C MET A 44 6.87 -1.07 10.41
N ARG A 45 7.14 -1.64 11.60
CA ARG A 45 8.46 -2.16 11.96
C ARG A 45 8.45 -3.68 11.91
N LEU A 46 9.44 -4.26 11.24
CA LEU A 46 9.65 -5.69 11.28
C LEU A 46 10.42 -6.05 12.55
N ASP A 47 9.85 -6.93 13.37
CA ASP A 47 10.49 -7.41 14.60
C ASP A 47 11.59 -8.41 14.25
N VAL A 48 12.81 -7.91 14.06
CA VAL A 48 13.97 -8.70 13.61
C VAL A 48 14.27 -9.87 14.56
N ASN A 49 14.01 -9.71 15.85
CA ASN A 49 14.23 -10.75 16.87
C ASN A 49 13.36 -11.99 16.63
N LYS A 50 12.23 -11.85 15.94
CA LYS A 50 11.32 -12.96 15.59
C LYS A 50 11.72 -13.70 14.31
N ILE A 51 12.69 -13.18 13.55
CA ILE A 51 13.18 -13.81 12.32
C ILE A 51 14.14 -14.94 12.67
N THR A 52 13.58 -16.05 13.16
CA THR A 52 14.34 -17.27 13.47
C THR A 52 14.48 -18.16 12.23
N PRO A 53 15.45 -19.09 12.19
CA PRO A 53 15.55 -20.09 11.12
C PRO A 53 14.23 -20.87 10.93
N VAL A 54 13.52 -21.17 12.02
CA VAL A 54 12.21 -21.83 12.00
C VAL A 54 11.16 -20.95 11.32
N PHE A 55 11.15 -19.65 11.61
CA PHE A 55 10.26 -18.71 10.95
C PHE A 55 10.54 -18.63 9.44
N VAL A 56 11.81 -18.53 9.05
CA VAL A 56 12.21 -18.51 7.64
C VAL A 56 11.76 -19.78 6.91
N GLN A 57 11.96 -20.96 7.52
CA GLN A 57 11.54 -22.23 6.95
C GLN A 57 10.02 -22.29 6.78
N LYS A 58 9.26 -21.82 7.77
CA LYS A 58 7.78 -21.74 7.69
C LYS A 58 7.32 -20.82 6.56
N ILE A 59 8.04 -19.73 6.29
CA ILE A 59 7.74 -18.85 5.15
C ILE A 59 8.08 -19.55 3.83
N LYS A 60 9.24 -20.21 3.73
CA LYS A 60 9.63 -20.97 2.53
C LYS A 60 8.58 -22.03 2.18
N GLU A 61 8.16 -22.85 3.13
CA GLU A 61 7.14 -23.87 2.91
C GLU A 61 5.79 -23.29 2.45
N LYS A 62 5.41 -22.11 2.96
CA LYS A 62 4.18 -21.42 2.52
C LYS A 62 4.29 -20.88 1.09
N VAL A 63 5.48 -20.48 0.66
CA VAL A 63 5.72 -19.95 -0.69
C VAL A 63 5.86 -21.09 -1.69
N GLU A 64 6.62 -22.14 -1.36
CA GLU A 64 6.85 -23.31 -2.23
C GLU A 64 5.57 -24.10 -2.52
N LYS A 65 4.61 -24.10 -1.59
CA LYS A 65 3.31 -24.77 -1.79
C LYS A 65 2.34 -23.99 -2.68
N LYS A 66 2.67 -22.76 -3.10
CA LYS A 66 1.81 -21.95 -3.97
C LYS A 66 2.15 -22.20 -5.44
N ILE A 67 1.10 -22.25 -6.27
CA ILE A 67 1.16 -22.46 -7.73
C ILE A 67 1.96 -21.36 -8.44
N LEU A 68 2.03 -20.16 -7.84
CA LEU A 68 2.56 -18.96 -8.48
C LEU A 68 4.11 -18.89 -8.34
N ASN A 69 4.81 -19.36 -9.36
CA ASN A 69 6.28 -19.30 -9.44
C ASN A 69 6.75 -17.90 -9.86
N ALA A 70 6.84 -16.99 -8.89
CA ALA A 70 7.45 -15.68 -9.10
C ALA A 70 8.99 -15.79 -9.08
N LYS A 71 9.66 -15.34 -10.15
CA LYS A 71 11.11 -15.15 -10.18
C LYS A 71 11.42 -13.72 -9.76
N ILE A 72 12.24 -13.58 -8.72
CA ILE A 72 12.65 -12.27 -8.22
C ILE A 72 14.00 -11.89 -8.84
N ARG A 73 14.11 -10.69 -9.40
CA ARG A 73 15.35 -10.13 -9.94
C ARG A 73 15.58 -8.71 -9.44
N LYS A 74 16.84 -8.28 -9.39
CA LYS A 74 17.18 -6.87 -9.12
C LYS A 74 16.86 -6.04 -10.36
N ALA A 75 16.27 -4.86 -10.17
CA ALA A 75 15.99 -3.93 -11.24
C ALA A 75 17.28 -3.29 -11.76
N SER A 76 17.30 -3.04 -13.06
CA SER A 76 18.24 -2.16 -13.75
C SER A 76 17.60 -0.79 -14.02
N GLU A 77 18.35 0.16 -14.56
CA GLU A 77 17.81 1.48 -14.92
C GLU A 77 16.70 1.39 -15.98
N ASP A 78 16.83 0.47 -16.93
CA ASP A 78 15.82 0.24 -17.98
C ASP A 78 14.50 -0.30 -17.41
N ASP A 79 14.54 -0.92 -16.23
CA ASP A 79 13.36 -1.46 -15.57
C ASP A 79 12.55 -0.40 -14.80
N LEU A 80 13.06 0.82 -14.65
CA LEU A 80 12.37 1.87 -13.90
C LEU A 80 11.05 2.25 -14.57
N GLU A 81 10.98 2.21 -15.91
CA GLU A 81 9.73 2.44 -16.63
C GLU A 81 8.70 1.34 -16.33
N ILE A 82 9.14 0.09 -16.20
CA ILE A 82 8.28 -1.04 -15.82
C ILE A 82 7.72 -0.82 -14.41
N VAL A 83 8.58 -0.45 -13.46
CA VAL A 83 8.20 -0.18 -12.06
C VAL A 83 7.19 0.97 -11.99
N MET A 84 7.45 2.08 -12.69
CA MET A 84 6.53 3.20 -12.81
C MET A 84 5.17 2.76 -13.35
N ASN A 85 5.17 1.94 -14.41
CA ASN A 85 3.94 1.42 -15.02
C ASN A 85 3.17 0.47 -14.10
N ILE A 86 3.86 -0.39 -13.34
CA ILE A 86 3.21 -1.25 -12.33
C ILE A 86 2.58 -0.38 -11.23
N HIS A 87 3.33 0.56 -10.68
CA HIS A 87 2.87 1.46 -9.62
C HIS A 87 1.63 2.25 -10.05
N ASN A 88 1.72 2.96 -11.17
CA ASN A 88 0.66 3.86 -11.62
C ASN A 88 -0.62 3.09 -11.98
N ARG A 89 -0.50 1.89 -12.56
CA ARG A 89 -1.66 1.00 -12.80
C ARG A 89 -2.31 0.53 -11.50
N ALA A 90 -1.52 0.14 -10.50
CA ALA A 90 -2.05 -0.27 -9.19
C ALA A 90 -2.82 0.88 -8.51
N TRP A 91 -2.31 2.10 -8.63
CA TRP A 91 -2.95 3.31 -8.10
C TRP A 91 -4.28 3.66 -8.76
N MET A 92 -4.47 3.37 -10.04
CA MET A 92 -5.77 3.59 -10.71
C MET A 92 -6.91 2.78 -10.09
N THR A 93 -6.57 1.67 -9.42
CA THR A 93 -7.52 0.78 -8.74
C THR A 93 -7.54 0.96 -7.22
N ALA A 94 -6.67 1.83 -6.70
CA ALA A 94 -6.53 2.09 -5.27
C ALA A 94 -7.71 2.94 -4.77
N ASN A 95 -8.07 2.80 -3.50
CA ASN A 95 -9.12 3.63 -2.88
C ASN A 95 -8.53 4.94 -2.31
N GLU A 96 -7.22 5.09 -2.41
CA GLU A 96 -6.43 6.23 -1.97
C GLU A 96 -6.37 7.33 -3.04
N PRO A 97 -6.18 8.62 -2.66
CA PRO A 97 -6.05 9.71 -3.63
C PRO A 97 -4.88 9.49 -4.57
N PHE A 98 -5.14 9.56 -5.87
CA PHE A 98 -4.17 9.24 -6.91
C PHE A 98 -2.84 9.98 -6.73
N ARG A 99 -1.76 9.23 -6.50
CA ARG A 99 -0.39 9.74 -6.42
C ARG A 99 0.51 8.94 -7.35
N PRO A 100 0.62 9.32 -8.63
CA PRO A 100 1.50 8.64 -9.55
C PRO A 100 2.96 8.90 -9.15
N ILE A 101 3.82 7.95 -9.47
CA ILE A 101 5.27 8.14 -9.41
C ILE A 101 5.75 8.55 -10.80
N ASP A 102 6.64 9.54 -10.85
CA ASP A 102 7.31 9.95 -12.08
C ASP A 102 8.69 9.27 -12.19
N PHE A 103 9.16 9.11 -13.43
CA PHE A 103 10.44 8.48 -13.72
C PHE A 103 11.61 9.18 -13.04
N ILE A 104 11.60 10.51 -12.94
CA ILE A 104 12.72 11.29 -12.38
C ILE A 104 12.84 11.02 -10.87
N SER A 105 11.71 11.01 -10.15
CA SER A 105 11.67 10.66 -8.73
C SER A 105 12.10 9.21 -8.50
N LEU A 106 11.64 8.28 -9.34
CA LEU A 106 12.03 6.88 -9.24
C LEU A 106 13.53 6.67 -9.53
N LYS A 107 14.10 7.42 -10.48
CA LYS A 107 15.53 7.43 -10.75
C LYS A 107 16.35 7.91 -9.56
N LYS A 108 15.92 8.98 -8.88
CA LYS A 108 16.58 9.45 -7.64
C LYS A 108 16.58 8.38 -6.55
N ILE A 109 15.48 7.63 -6.41
CA ILE A 109 15.39 6.51 -5.46
C ILE A 109 16.35 5.39 -5.85
N PHE A 110 16.42 5.05 -7.14
CA PHE A 110 17.31 4.02 -7.65
C PHE A 110 18.81 4.36 -7.49
N GLU A 111 19.17 5.63 -7.65
CA GLU A 111 20.54 6.13 -7.50
C GLU A 111 21.03 6.11 -6.04
N TYR A 112 20.12 5.98 -5.06
CA TYR A 112 20.51 5.95 -3.66
C TYR A 112 21.23 4.63 -3.32
N PRO A 113 22.49 4.66 -2.82
CA PRO A 113 23.32 3.46 -2.70
C PRO A 113 22.79 2.35 -1.80
N LYS A 114 21.92 2.67 -0.83
CA LYS A 114 21.31 1.69 0.08
C LYS A 114 19.99 1.14 -0.45
N THR A 115 19.44 1.75 -1.49
CA THR A 115 18.19 1.30 -2.06
C THR A 115 18.43 0.13 -3.01
N ALA A 116 17.59 -0.90 -2.89
CA ALA A 116 17.50 -1.98 -3.85
C ALA A 116 16.06 -2.14 -4.32
N ILE A 117 15.85 -2.06 -5.63
CA ILE A 117 14.55 -2.34 -6.24
C ILE A 117 14.56 -3.79 -6.75
N LEU A 118 13.57 -4.58 -6.33
CA LEU A 118 13.38 -5.95 -6.78
C LEU A 118 12.07 -6.05 -7.57
N ILE A 119 12.08 -6.81 -8.65
CA ILE A 119 10.92 -7.03 -9.52
C ILE A 119 10.56 -8.52 -9.50
N ALA A 120 9.26 -8.79 -9.36
CA ALA A 120 8.69 -10.11 -9.42
C ALA A 120 8.15 -10.39 -10.83
N ASN A 121 8.81 -11.32 -11.53
CA ASN A 121 8.37 -11.84 -12.81
C ASN A 121 7.51 -13.09 -12.58
N VAL A 122 6.26 -13.07 -13.04
CA VAL A 122 5.32 -14.17 -12.93
C VAL A 122 4.95 -14.61 -14.35
N TYR A 123 5.35 -15.83 -14.72
CA TYR A 123 5.11 -16.42 -16.05
C TYR A 123 5.52 -15.51 -17.22
N GLY A 124 6.67 -14.84 -17.11
CA GLY A 124 7.20 -13.95 -18.15
C GLY A 124 6.68 -12.52 -18.09
N THR A 125 5.75 -12.22 -17.18
CA THR A 125 5.23 -10.85 -16.99
C THR A 125 5.74 -10.26 -15.68
N ASP A 126 6.33 -9.07 -15.75
CA ASP A 126 6.68 -8.30 -14.55
C ASP A 126 5.38 -7.75 -13.93
N GLY A 127 5.04 -8.28 -12.75
CA GLY A 127 3.72 -8.07 -12.13
C GLY A 127 3.76 -7.38 -10.78
N GLY A 128 4.93 -7.22 -10.18
CA GLY A 128 5.10 -6.56 -8.89
C GLY A 128 6.53 -6.11 -8.67
N PHE A 129 6.71 -5.17 -7.75
CA PHE A 129 8.02 -4.72 -7.33
C PHE A 129 8.02 -4.41 -5.84
N ILE A 130 9.22 -4.34 -5.26
CA ILE A 130 9.46 -3.84 -3.91
C ILE A 130 10.71 -2.95 -3.91
N ILE A 131 10.64 -1.86 -3.17
CA ILE A 131 11.77 -0.97 -2.91
C ILE A 131 12.23 -1.28 -1.48
N LEU A 132 13.51 -1.62 -1.34
CA LEU A 132 14.17 -1.89 -0.07
C LEU A 132 15.10 -0.72 0.23
N ASP A 133 15.00 -0.13 1.41
CA ASP A 133 15.85 0.96 1.93
C ASP A 133 16.27 0.66 3.38
#